data_AF-A0A953ECP4-F1
#
_entry.id   AF-A0A953ECP4-F1
#
_cell.length_a   1.000
_cell.length_b   1.000
_cell.length_c   1.000
_cell.angle_alpha   90.00
_cell.angle_beta   90.00
_cell.angle_gamma   90.00
#
_symmetry.space_group_name_H-M   'P 1'
#
loop_
_entity.id
_entity.type
_entity.pdbx_description
1 polymer ?
#
loop_
_entity_poly.entity_id
_entity_poly.type
_entity_poly.pdbx_seq_one_letter_code
_entity_poly.pdbx_strand_id
1 'polypeptide(L)'
;AETYDDLANANLIRVLERRRGLPVALGILWLHAAEAAGWAAHGVDFPGHFLVAVEGVRNQALVDVFAGGNGLQAPDLRVLLKRMEGERAELRPGVLRLLGKRGVLLRLQNNIKLRRLRAGDLPGALACTEDMLRLCPDHATLWREAGLMNQRLERIAAALNCFDRSLELEPMGEAASRIRALAEELRHRLH
;
A
#
# COMPACT_ATOMS: atom_id res chain seq x y z
N ALA A 1 29.91 6.77 -16.93
CA ALA A 1 29.73 7.73 -15.83
C ALA A 1 28.67 8.71 -16.29
N GLU A 2 27.43 8.53 -15.84
CA GLU A 2 26.30 9.36 -16.26
C GLU A 2 25.85 10.19 -15.06
N THR A 3 25.91 11.49 -15.27
CA THR A 3 25.78 12.57 -14.32
C THR A 3 24.36 12.67 -13.77
N TYR A 4 24.28 12.90 -12.46
CA TYR A 4 23.08 13.14 -11.66
C TYR A 4 22.16 14.27 -12.22
N ASP A 5 22.70 15.16 -13.08
CA ASP A 5 22.04 16.35 -13.62
C ASP A 5 21.43 16.22 -15.03
N ASP A 6 21.20 15.01 -15.55
CA ASP A 6 20.52 14.88 -16.85
C ASP A 6 19.02 15.27 -16.74
N LEU A 7 18.59 16.27 -17.52
CA LEU A 7 17.19 16.69 -17.72
C LEU A 7 16.28 15.53 -18.14
N ALA A 8 16.83 14.45 -18.70
CA ALA A 8 16.10 13.20 -18.96
C ALA A 8 15.61 12.48 -17.68
N ASN A 9 16.18 12.76 -16.51
CA ASN A 9 15.74 12.24 -15.21
C ASN A 9 14.52 13.00 -14.64
N ALA A 10 14.25 14.21 -15.11
CA ALA A 10 13.05 14.98 -14.77
C ALA A 10 11.84 14.60 -15.64
N ASN A 11 12.07 13.88 -16.73
CA ASN A 11 11.00 13.40 -17.59
C ASN A 11 10.37 12.12 -17.01
N LEU A 12 9.38 12.32 -16.11
CA LEU A 12 8.62 11.23 -15.50
C LEU A 12 8.12 10.22 -16.57
N ILE A 13 7.80 10.66 -17.78
CA ILE A 13 7.32 9.80 -18.87
C ILE A 13 8.37 8.76 -19.28
N ARG A 14 9.66 9.10 -19.36
CA ARG A 14 10.71 8.12 -19.71
C ARG A 14 11.01 7.11 -18.60
N VAL A 15 10.76 7.48 -17.34
CA VAL A 15 10.82 6.56 -16.20
C VAL A 15 9.60 5.62 -16.18
N LEU A 16 8.44 6.10 -16.66
CA LEU A 16 7.20 5.33 -16.80
C LEU A 16 7.25 4.37 -18.01
N GLU A 17 7.85 4.78 -19.13
CA GLU A 17 8.05 3.95 -20.34
C GLU A 17 8.93 2.73 -20.08
N ARG A 18 9.89 2.83 -19.15
CA ARG A 18 10.74 1.70 -18.75
C ARG A 18 9.99 0.61 -17.95
N ARG A 19 8.72 0.82 -17.57
CA ARG A 19 7.88 -0.09 -16.76
C ARG A 19 8.51 -0.57 -15.46
N ARG A 20 9.48 0.18 -14.90
CA ARG A 20 10.14 -0.13 -13.61
C ARG A 20 9.51 0.60 -12.42
N GLY A 21 8.44 1.38 -12.65
CA GLY A 21 7.70 2.09 -11.62
C GLY A 21 6.70 1.22 -10.84
N LEU A 22 6.34 1.66 -9.63
CA LEU A 22 5.24 1.07 -8.87
C LEU A 22 3.91 1.38 -9.57
N PRO A 23 2.99 0.41 -9.79
CA PRO A 23 1.69 0.67 -10.43
C PRO A 23 0.91 1.84 -9.81
N VAL A 24 1.01 2.01 -8.49
CA VAL A 24 0.38 3.11 -7.75
C VAL A 24 0.99 4.48 -8.11
N ALA A 25 2.30 4.56 -8.36
CA ALA A 25 2.94 5.81 -8.75
C ALA A 25 2.46 6.27 -10.13
N LEU A 26 2.33 5.33 -11.07
CA LEU A 26 1.70 5.61 -12.37
C LEU A 26 0.22 5.99 -12.19
N GLY A 27 -0.48 5.30 -11.30
CA GLY A 27 -1.84 5.63 -10.89
C GLY A 27 -2.02 7.06 -10.38
N ILE A 28 -1.07 7.59 -9.60
CA ILE A 28 -1.11 8.99 -9.13
C ILE A 28 -1.07 9.97 -10.29
N LEU A 29 -0.26 9.69 -11.32
CA LEU A 29 -0.17 10.55 -12.50
C LEU A 29 -1.45 10.50 -13.33
N TRP A 30 -2.05 9.31 -13.47
CA TRP A 30 -3.36 9.15 -14.10
C TRP A 30 -4.45 9.95 -13.37
N LEU A 31 -4.49 9.88 -12.04
CA LEU A 31 -5.44 10.64 -11.23
C LEU A 31 -5.23 12.14 -11.38
N HIS A 32 -3.97 12.60 -11.38
CA HIS A 32 -3.65 14.01 -11.57
C HIS A 32 -4.02 14.50 -12.98
N ALA A 33 -3.73 13.71 -14.02
CA ALA A 33 -4.09 14.03 -15.40
C ALA A 33 -5.61 14.09 -15.59
N ALA A 34 -6.36 13.16 -14.98
CA ALA A 34 -7.83 13.18 -14.99
C ALA A 34 -8.37 14.45 -14.31
N GLU A 35 -7.88 14.78 -13.10
CA GLU A 35 -8.28 15.99 -12.37
C GLU A 35 -7.98 17.26 -13.20
N ALA A 36 -6.80 17.33 -13.85
CA ALA A 36 -6.42 18.45 -14.72
C ALA A 36 -7.28 18.55 -16.00
N ALA A 37 -7.78 17.42 -16.51
CA ALA A 37 -8.71 17.36 -17.64
C ALA A 37 -10.18 17.61 -17.23
N GLY A 38 -10.47 17.84 -15.95
CA GLY A 38 -11.81 18.03 -15.42
C GLY A 38 -12.62 16.73 -15.28
N TRP A 39 -11.96 15.57 -15.26
CA TRP A 39 -12.59 14.27 -15.07
C TRP A 39 -12.55 13.85 -13.61
N ALA A 40 -13.69 13.37 -13.10
CA ALA A 40 -13.72 12.73 -11.80
C ALA A 40 -13.09 11.33 -11.92
N ALA A 41 -12.03 11.09 -11.14
CA ALA A 41 -11.33 9.82 -11.14
C ALA A 41 -10.88 9.43 -9.73
N HIS A 42 -10.88 8.13 -9.48
CA HIS A 42 -10.59 7.55 -8.17
C HIS A 42 -9.63 6.37 -8.31
N GLY A 43 -8.66 6.28 -7.40
CA GLY A 43 -7.84 5.08 -7.28
C GLY A 43 -8.71 3.93 -6.80
N VAL A 44 -8.44 2.73 -7.28
CA VAL A 44 -9.17 1.52 -6.91
C VAL A 44 -8.18 0.50 -6.38
N ASP A 45 -8.38 0.10 -5.13
CA ASP A 45 -7.66 -1.02 -4.54
C ASP A 45 -8.25 -2.33 -5.08
N PHE A 46 -7.38 -3.16 -5.65
CA PHE A 46 -7.73 -4.47 -6.18
C PHE A 46 -6.63 -5.49 -5.85
N PRO A 47 -6.95 -6.77 -5.59
CA PRO A 47 -5.95 -7.79 -5.31
C PRO A 47 -4.82 -7.83 -6.35
N GLY A 48 -3.59 -7.61 -5.88
CA GLY A 48 -2.38 -7.58 -6.71
C GLY A 48 -2.24 -6.40 -7.68
N HIS A 49 -3.24 -5.52 -7.80
CA HIS A 49 -3.25 -4.45 -8.80
C HIS A 49 -3.63 -3.10 -8.17
N PHE A 50 -3.34 -2.03 -8.90
CA PHE A 50 -3.88 -0.70 -8.63
C PHE A 50 -4.56 -0.25 -9.90
N LEU A 51 -5.85 0.03 -9.81
CA LEU A 51 -6.68 0.42 -10.96
C LEU A 51 -7.12 1.88 -10.77
N VAL A 52 -7.60 2.49 -11.84
CA VAL A 52 -8.23 3.81 -11.78
C VAL A 52 -9.64 3.72 -12.33
N ALA A 53 -10.61 4.16 -11.54
CA ALA A 53 -11.97 4.36 -12.01
C ALA A 53 -12.10 5.80 -12.50
N VAL A 54 -12.50 5.98 -13.75
CA VAL A 54 -12.80 7.28 -14.35
C VAL A 54 -14.30 7.38 -14.56
N GLU A 55 -14.92 8.44 -14.04
CA GLU A 55 -16.33 8.71 -14.26
C GLU A 55 -16.53 9.27 -15.66
N GLY A 56 -17.30 8.55 -16.47
CA GLY A 56 -17.78 9.04 -17.75
C GLY A 56 -19.18 9.62 -17.65
N VAL A 57 -19.60 10.33 -18.70
CA VAL A 57 -20.92 10.99 -18.82
C VAL A 57 -22.09 10.01 -18.66
N ARG A 58 -21.90 8.74 -19.02
CA ARG A 58 -22.94 7.70 -18.96
C ARG A 58 -22.60 6.50 -18.07
N ASN A 59 -21.32 6.15 -17.94
CA ASN A 59 -20.85 4.98 -17.21
C ASN A 59 -19.46 5.26 -16.61
N GLN A 60 -19.14 4.54 -15.54
CA GLN A 60 -17.79 4.48 -14.98
C GLN A 60 -16.93 3.50 -15.80
N ALA A 61 -15.73 3.93 -16.18
CA ALA A 61 -14.73 3.08 -16.82
C ALA A 61 -13.66 2.71 -15.78
N LEU A 62 -13.34 1.42 -15.67
CA LEU A 62 -12.23 0.95 -14.86
C LEU A 62 -11.02 0.71 -15.75
N VAL A 63 -9.87 1.20 -15.34
CA VAL A 63 -8.66 1.26 -16.18
C VAL A 63 -7.48 0.62 -15.46
N ASP A 64 -6.78 -0.27 -16.15
CA ASP A 64 -5.47 -0.75 -15.73
C ASP A 64 -4.39 0.22 -16.22
N VAL A 65 -3.91 1.05 -15.29
CA VAL A 65 -2.87 2.05 -15.57
C VAL A 65 -1.54 1.42 -15.96
N PHE A 66 -1.25 0.20 -15.48
CA PHE A 66 0.01 -0.49 -15.77
C PHE A 66 -0.04 -1.21 -17.13
N ALA A 67 -1.22 -1.66 -17.55
CA ALA A 67 -1.47 -2.23 -18.87
C ALA A 67 -1.72 -1.18 -19.97
N GLY A 68 -1.20 0.04 -19.81
CA GLY A 68 -1.28 1.10 -20.82
C GLY A 68 -2.63 1.79 -20.90
N GLY A 69 -3.49 1.67 -19.88
CA GLY A 69 -4.79 2.32 -19.87
C GLY A 69 -5.93 1.48 -20.44
N ASN A 70 -5.77 0.16 -20.52
CA ASN A 70 -6.82 -0.72 -21.01
C ASN A 70 -8.05 -0.67 -20.09
N GLY A 71 -9.23 -0.48 -20.71
CA GLY A 71 -10.49 -0.60 -20.02
C GLY A 71 -10.74 -2.05 -19.59
N LEU A 72 -11.09 -2.24 -18.32
CA LEU A 72 -11.38 -3.54 -17.72
C LEU A 72 -12.88 -3.77 -17.60
N GLN A 73 -13.32 -4.95 -18.00
CA GLN A 73 -14.68 -5.44 -17.81
C GLN A 73 -14.70 -6.54 -16.74
N ALA A 74 -15.91 -6.96 -16.35
CA ALA A 74 -16.08 -8.01 -15.35
C ALA A 74 -15.31 -9.33 -15.66
N PRO A 75 -15.25 -9.82 -16.91
CA PRO A 75 -14.41 -10.98 -17.25
C PRO A 75 -12.92 -10.76 -16.98
N ASP A 76 -12.39 -9.58 -17.30
CA ASP A 76 -10.97 -9.26 -17.09
C ASP A 76 -10.64 -9.24 -15.60
N LEU A 77 -11.51 -8.63 -14.79
CA LEU A 77 -11.37 -8.60 -13.34
C LEU A 77 -11.35 -9.99 -12.72
N ARG A 78 -12.19 -10.92 -13.22
CA ARG A 78 -12.15 -12.32 -12.76
C ARG A 78 -10.83 -12.98 -13.07
N VAL A 79 -10.27 -12.74 -14.26
CA VAL A 79 -8.95 -13.28 -14.65
C VAL A 79 -7.84 -12.74 -13.73
N LEU A 80 -7.84 -11.43 -13.47
CA LEU A 80 -6.86 -10.81 -12.56
C LEU A 80 -7.00 -11.35 -11.14
N LEU A 81 -8.24 -11.52 -10.65
CA LEU A 81 -8.51 -12.04 -9.32
C LEU A 81 -8.02 -13.48 -9.17
N LYS A 82 -8.34 -14.35 -10.14
CA LYS A 82 -7.94 -15.77 -10.12
C LYS A 82 -6.43 -15.95 -10.13
N ARG A 83 -5.69 -15.11 -10.87
CA ARG A 83 -4.22 -15.12 -10.84
C ARG A 83 -3.65 -14.80 -9.47
N MET A 84 -4.34 -13.97 -8.68
CA MET A 84 -3.85 -13.48 -7.40
C MET A 84 -4.33 -14.29 -6.19
N GLU A 85 -5.61 -14.70 -6.19
CA GLU A 85 -6.27 -15.38 -5.07
C GLU A 85 -6.55 -16.87 -5.36
N GLY A 86 -6.32 -17.34 -6.58
CA GLY A 86 -6.50 -18.73 -7.02
C GLY A 86 -7.74 -18.99 -7.87
N GLU A 87 -7.81 -20.16 -8.52
CA GLU A 87 -8.84 -20.49 -9.54
C GLU A 87 -10.30 -20.44 -9.05
N ARG A 88 -10.50 -20.62 -7.74
CA ARG A 88 -11.82 -20.58 -7.08
C ARG A 88 -12.23 -19.17 -6.63
N ALA A 89 -11.40 -18.15 -6.87
CA ALA A 89 -11.70 -16.79 -6.46
C ALA A 89 -12.82 -16.20 -7.34
N GLU A 90 -13.78 -15.54 -6.67
CA GLU A 90 -14.93 -14.92 -7.31
C GLU A 90 -15.02 -13.43 -6.96
N LEU A 91 -15.57 -12.65 -7.90
CA LEU A 91 -15.88 -11.25 -7.64
C LEU A 91 -16.93 -11.15 -6.55
N ARG A 92 -16.57 -10.47 -5.47
CA ARG A 92 -17.40 -10.29 -4.29
C ARG A 92 -17.59 -8.81 -3.99
N PRO A 93 -18.67 -8.42 -3.30
CA PRO A 93 -18.83 -7.05 -2.84
C PRO A 93 -17.59 -6.58 -2.06
N GLY A 94 -17.12 -5.36 -2.35
CA GLY A 94 -15.93 -4.78 -1.71
C GLY A 94 -14.58 -5.19 -2.32
N VAL A 95 -14.53 -6.08 -3.33
CA VAL A 95 -13.27 -6.40 -4.03
C VAL A 95 -12.71 -5.20 -4.81
N LEU A 96 -13.59 -4.29 -5.23
CA LEU A 96 -13.26 -3.00 -5.80
C LEU A 96 -13.50 -1.95 -4.72
N ARG A 97 -12.44 -1.41 -4.13
CA ARG A 97 -12.55 -0.36 -3.11
C ARG A 97 -11.98 0.94 -3.64
N LEU A 98 -12.82 1.97 -3.71
CA LEU A 98 -12.37 3.33 -4.03
C LEU A 98 -11.43 3.84 -2.94
N LEU A 99 -10.35 4.48 -3.36
CA LEU A 99 -9.34 5.07 -2.50
C LEU A 99 -9.39 6.59 -2.63
N GLY A 100 -9.52 7.27 -1.50
CA GLY A 100 -9.21 8.69 -1.40
C GLY A 100 -7.71 8.95 -1.53
N LYS A 101 -7.31 10.23 -1.65
CA LYS A 101 -5.90 10.65 -1.81
C LYS A 101 -4.97 10.02 -0.75
N ARG A 102 -5.39 10.01 0.53
CA ARG A 102 -4.64 9.33 1.61
C ARG A 102 -4.50 7.82 1.40
N GLY A 103 -5.55 7.14 0.95
CA GLY A 103 -5.54 5.70 0.68
C GLY A 103 -4.58 5.32 -0.45
N VAL A 104 -4.50 6.15 -1.50
CA VAL A 104 -3.54 5.98 -2.60
C VAL A 104 -2.10 6.10 -2.07
N LEU A 105 -1.81 7.09 -1.23
CA LEU A 105 -0.49 7.25 -0.61
C LEU A 105 -0.13 6.09 0.31
N LEU A 106 -1.07 5.60 1.13
CA LEU A 106 -0.86 4.42 1.98
C LEU A 106 -0.57 3.18 1.13
N ARG A 107 -1.27 3.00 0.00
CA ARG A 107 -1.01 1.90 -0.93
C ARG A 107 0.38 1.99 -1.55
N LEU A 108 0.82 3.19 -1.92
CA LEU A 108 2.17 3.45 -2.44
C LEU A 108 3.24 3.12 -1.39
N GLN A 109 3.10 3.65 -0.18
CA GLN A 109 4.04 3.41 0.92
C GLN A 109 4.10 1.93 1.28
N ASN A 110 2.96 1.23 1.30
CA ASN A 110 2.94 -0.21 1.53
C ASN A 110 3.70 -0.99 0.45
N ASN A 111 3.62 -0.58 -0.82
CA ASN A 111 4.40 -1.20 -1.88
C ASN A 111 5.92 -0.99 -1.72
N ILE A 112 6.34 0.19 -1.27
CA ILE A 112 7.75 0.49 -0.95
C ILE A 112 8.20 -0.35 0.26
N LYS A 113 7.42 -0.34 1.34
CA LYS A 113 7.64 -1.15 2.56
C LYS A 113 7.89 -2.62 2.21
N LEU A 114 7.00 -3.24 1.41
CA LEU A 114 7.12 -4.64 1.01
C LEU A 114 8.36 -4.92 0.14
N ARG A 115 8.82 -3.96 -0.67
CA ARG A 115 10.07 -4.10 -1.43
C ARG A 115 11.30 -4.03 -0.52
N ARG A 116 11.32 -3.11 0.44
CA ARG A 116 12.39 -3.02 1.43
C ARG A 116 12.49 -4.27 2.29
N LEU A 117 11.35 -4.80 2.76
CA LEU A 117 11.31 -6.08 3.49
C LEU A 117 11.88 -7.23 2.66
N ARG A 118 11.53 -7.33 1.37
CA ARG A 118 12.10 -8.36 0.47
C ARG A 118 13.59 -8.20 0.23
N ALA A 119 14.10 -6.97 0.29
CA ALA A 119 15.53 -6.67 0.19
C ALA A 119 16.28 -6.85 1.52
N GLY A 120 15.60 -7.23 2.61
CA GLY A 120 16.20 -7.32 3.94
C GLY A 120 16.42 -5.97 4.64
N ASP A 121 16.00 -4.86 4.02
CA ASP A 121 16.09 -3.51 4.59
C ASP A 121 14.97 -3.28 5.62
N LEU A 122 15.14 -3.89 6.79
CA LEU A 122 14.20 -3.77 7.90
C LEU A 122 14.12 -2.33 8.47
N PRO A 123 15.22 -1.59 8.67
CA PRO A 123 15.15 -0.19 9.13
C PRO A 123 14.38 0.70 8.16
N GLY A 124 14.59 0.56 6.86
CA GLY A 124 13.86 1.32 5.87
C GLY A 124 12.38 0.93 5.76
N ALA A 125 12.05 -0.35 5.94
CA ALA A 125 10.65 -0.78 6.01
C ALA A 125 9.93 -0.19 7.23
N LEU A 126 10.62 -0.10 8.37
CA LEU A 126 10.11 0.57 9.57
C LEU A 126 9.87 2.05 9.30
N ALA A 127 10.83 2.76 8.69
CA ALA A 127 10.66 4.17 8.33
C ALA A 127 9.43 4.39 7.43
N CYS A 128 9.21 3.53 6.42
CA CYS A 128 7.99 3.59 5.60
C CYS A 128 6.72 3.39 6.45
N THR A 129 6.75 2.48 7.42
CA THR A 129 5.60 2.22 8.32
C THR A 129 5.33 3.41 9.24
N GLU A 130 6.38 4.06 9.75
CA GLU A 130 6.27 5.28 10.56
C GLU A 130 5.69 6.45 9.75
N ASP A 131 6.09 6.62 8.49
CA ASP A 131 5.48 7.60 7.59
C ASP A 131 3.99 7.30 7.35
N MET A 132 3.63 6.02 7.20
CA MET A 132 2.22 5.61 7.08
C MET A 132 1.43 5.93 8.36
N LEU A 133 2.04 5.76 9.54
CA LEU A 133 1.43 6.12 10.83
C LEU A 133 1.25 7.63 11.00
N ARG A 134 2.12 8.47 10.43
CA ARG A 134 1.91 9.93 10.39
C ARG A 134 0.68 10.32 9.57
N LEU A 135 0.35 9.54 8.54
CA LEU A 135 -0.84 9.74 7.71
C LEU A 135 -2.11 9.12 8.31
N CYS A 136 -1.97 8.04 9.08
CA CYS A 136 -3.06 7.28 9.66
C CYS A 136 -2.69 6.80 11.09
N PRO A 137 -2.74 7.69 12.09
CA PRO A 137 -2.27 7.40 13.45
C PRO A 137 -3.13 6.36 14.17
N ASP A 138 -4.39 6.19 13.76
CA ASP A 138 -5.34 5.27 14.42
C ASP A 138 -5.39 3.89 13.75
N HIS A 139 -4.37 3.53 12.95
CA HIS A 139 -4.33 2.27 12.24
C HIS A 139 -3.63 1.16 13.05
N ALA A 140 -4.41 0.38 13.81
CA ALA A 140 -3.90 -0.67 14.71
C ALA A 140 -2.89 -1.63 14.03
N THR A 141 -3.17 -2.09 12.81
CA THR A 141 -2.24 -2.99 12.08
C THR A 141 -0.87 -2.37 11.81
N LEU A 142 -0.79 -1.07 11.51
CA LEU A 142 0.50 -0.42 11.25
C LEU A 142 1.32 -0.31 12.53
N TRP A 143 0.68 -0.05 13.67
CA TRP A 143 1.33 -0.10 14.97
C TRP A 143 1.85 -1.50 15.30
N ARG A 144 1.06 -2.56 15.04
CA ARG A 144 1.53 -3.95 15.21
C ARG A 144 2.75 -4.24 14.34
N GLU A 145 2.70 -3.89 13.06
CA GLU A 145 3.80 -4.09 12.12
C GLU A 145 5.07 -3.34 12.57
N ALA A 146 4.94 -2.06 12.96
CA ALA A 146 6.06 -1.28 13.49
C ALA A 146 6.66 -1.89 14.76
N GLY A 147 5.81 -2.42 15.65
CA GLY A 147 6.28 -3.11 16.86
C GLY A 147 7.08 -4.37 16.55
N LEU A 148 6.61 -5.21 15.62
CA LEU A 148 7.34 -6.40 15.16
C LEU A 148 8.68 -6.05 14.50
N MET A 149 8.73 -4.97 13.72
CA MET A 149 9.98 -4.50 13.11
C MET A 149 10.96 -3.96 14.17
N ASN A 150 10.49 -3.16 15.12
CA ASN A 150 11.32 -2.66 16.23
C ASN A 150 11.86 -3.80 17.11
N GLN A 151 11.04 -4.83 17.39
CA GLN A 151 11.49 -6.01 18.12
C GLN A 151 12.64 -6.72 17.40
N ARG A 152 12.50 -6.94 16.09
CA ARG A 152 13.55 -7.57 15.27
C ARG A 152 14.81 -6.72 15.14
N LEU A 153 14.70 -5.40 15.31
CA LEU A 153 15.82 -4.47 15.41
C LEU A 153 16.36 -4.33 16.85
N GLU A 154 15.88 -5.16 17.79
CA GLU A 154 16.24 -5.16 19.21
C GLU A 154 15.92 -3.84 19.94
N ARG A 155 15.04 -3.02 19.37
CA ARG A 155 14.56 -1.76 19.96
C ARG A 155 13.37 -2.04 20.87
N ILE A 156 13.62 -2.71 22.00
CA ILE A 156 12.57 -3.29 22.84
C ILE A 156 11.57 -2.24 23.36
N ALA A 157 12.05 -1.09 23.86
CA ALA A 157 11.18 -0.02 24.35
C ALA A 157 10.25 0.54 23.25
N ALA A 158 10.78 0.75 22.05
CA ALA A 158 9.98 1.19 20.91
C ALA A 158 8.96 0.13 20.47
N ALA A 159 9.35 -1.15 20.49
CA ALA A 159 8.45 -2.26 20.17
C ALA A 159 7.26 -2.32 21.14
N LEU A 160 7.51 -2.22 22.45
CA LEU A 160 6.47 -2.20 23.47
C LEU A 160 5.51 -1.03 23.30
N ASN A 161 6.04 0.18 23.07
CA ASN A 161 5.20 1.35 22.79
C ASN A 161 4.28 1.12 21.59
N CYS A 162 4.80 0.56 20.49
CA CYS A 162 3.99 0.24 19.32
C CYS A 162 2.93 -0.82 19.61
N PHE A 163 3.27 -1.86 20.37
CA PHE A 163 2.30 -2.90 20.76
C PHE A 163 1.20 -2.34 21.64
N ASP A 164 1.52 -1.51 22.62
CA ASP A 164 0.55 -0.86 23.50
C ASP A 164 -0.41 0.02 22.70
N ARG A 165 0.09 0.89 21.82
CA ARG A 165 -0.77 1.69 20.92
C ARG A 165 -1.66 0.81 20.04
N SER A 166 -1.16 -0.32 19.56
CA SER A 166 -1.97 -1.23 18.75
C SER A 166 -3.10 -1.91 19.55
N LEU A 167 -2.84 -2.24 20.81
CA LEU A 167 -3.81 -2.87 21.71
C LEU A 167 -4.84 -1.88 22.23
N GLU A 168 -4.47 -0.61 22.40
CA GLU A 168 -5.43 0.45 22.71
C GLU A 168 -6.46 0.63 21.58
N LEU A 169 -5.99 0.60 20.32
CA LEU A 169 -6.85 0.75 19.14
C LEU A 169 -7.68 -0.50 18.84
N GLU A 170 -7.09 -1.68 19.03
CA GLU A 170 -7.74 -2.98 18.77
C GLU A 170 -7.43 -3.97 19.90
N PRO A 171 -8.21 -3.95 21.01
CA PRO A 171 -7.88 -4.71 22.23
C PRO A 171 -8.25 -6.20 22.17
N MET A 172 -9.08 -6.58 21.20
CA MET A 172 -9.71 -7.89 21.09
C MET A 172 -9.31 -8.59 19.79
N GLY A 173 -9.51 -9.90 19.74
CA GLY A 173 -9.21 -10.73 18.58
C GLY A 173 -7.87 -11.45 18.67
N GLU A 174 -7.67 -12.41 17.78
CA GLU A 174 -6.52 -13.31 17.81
C GLU A 174 -5.19 -12.55 17.67
N ALA A 175 -5.16 -11.53 16.81
CA ALA A 175 -3.99 -10.67 16.64
C ALA A 175 -3.64 -9.93 17.94
N ALA A 176 -4.63 -9.37 18.64
CA ALA A 176 -4.43 -8.68 19.91
C ALA A 176 -3.89 -9.63 20.99
N SER A 177 -4.44 -10.84 21.10
CA SER A 177 -3.95 -11.85 22.05
C SER A 177 -2.49 -12.23 21.80
N ARG A 178 -2.08 -12.41 20.54
CA ARG A 178 -0.68 -12.68 20.19
C ARG A 178 0.25 -11.51 20.55
N ILE A 179 -0.16 -10.28 20.26
CA ILE A 179 0.63 -9.09 20.58
C ILE A 179 0.75 -8.89 22.09
N ARG A 180 -0.30 -9.18 22.86
CA ARG A 180 -0.26 -9.12 24.34
C ARG A 180 0.78 -10.09 24.91
N ALA A 181 0.74 -11.35 24.50
CA ALA A 181 1.71 -12.36 24.95
C ALA A 181 3.15 -11.95 24.61
N LEU A 182 3.37 -11.44 23.39
CA LEU A 182 4.67 -10.95 22.95
C LEU A 182 5.17 -9.75 23.76
N ALA A 183 4.27 -8.80 24.07
CA ALA A 183 4.61 -7.64 24.88
C ALA A 183 4.96 -8.04 26.33
N GLU A 184 4.24 -9.00 26.91
CA GLU A 184 4.56 -9.55 28.24
C GLU A 184 5.94 -10.22 28.26
N GLU A 185 6.25 -11.06 27.27
CA GLU A 185 7.58 -11.69 27.13
C GLU A 185 8.71 -10.64 27.04
N LEU A 186 8.52 -9.61 26.21
CA LEU A 186 9.51 -8.55 26.06
C LEU A 186 9.70 -7.71 27.34
N ARG A 187 8.63 -7.48 28.11
CA ARG A 187 8.73 -6.79 29.41
C ARG A 187 9.52 -7.62 30.42
N HIS A 188 9.33 -8.93 30.45
CA HIS A 188 10.11 -9.82 31.31
C HIS A 188 11.61 -9.82 30.99
N ARG A 189 12.00 -9.57 29.75
CA ARG A 189 13.42 -9.46 29.34
C ARG A 189 14.10 -8.14 29.74
N LEU A 190 13.34 -7.12 30.13
CA LEU A 190 13.85 -5.82 30.60
C LEU A 190 14.06 -5.79 32.12
N HIS A 191 13.53 -6.77 32.85
CA HIS A 191 13.71 -6.97 34.29
C HIS A 191 14.82 -7.97 34.57
#